data_AF-A0A2S9FJ22-F1
#
_entry.id   AF-A0A2S9FJ22-F1
#
_cell.length_a   1.000
_cell.length_b   1.000
_cell.length_c   1.000
_cell.angle_alpha   90.00
_cell.angle_beta   90.00
_cell.angle_gamma   90.00
#
_symmetry.space_group_name_H-M   'P 1'
#
loop_
_entity.id
_entity.type
_entity.pdbx_description
1 polymer ?
#
loop_
_entity_poly.entity_id
_entity_poly.type
_entity_poly.pdbx_seq_one_letter_code
_entity_poly.pdbx_strand_id
1 'polypeptide(L)'
;GVRQFLMDHFNAVSLVLFDERVFPGVLEEVVLLLADGYAPDGGQGAEHMQLSQVRDADGLAGLTGSRRWIPPANGAKWSAGLMSPAGFHAFDAVVRSDAFTFLEAWGDTTLGMVTGSNRFFTLSPAKVEALGLSEADVLRLSPPGSRHLRGLGLTQQAMQVLGAAGQSTFLFRPAGEPSQAAWHYIRSGEDLDVHEAYK
;
A
#
# COMPACT_ATOMS: atom_id res chain seq x y z
N GLY A 1 17.26 -1.07 10.07
CA GLY A 1 15.80 -1.28 10.13
C GLY A 1 15.48 -2.42 11.09
N VAL A 2 14.24 -2.54 11.59
CA VAL A 2 13.87 -3.48 12.68
C VAL A 2 14.32 -4.92 12.42
N ARG A 3 14.13 -5.46 11.20
CA ARG A 3 14.54 -6.84 10.85
C ARG A 3 16.05 -7.07 10.99
N GLN A 4 16.84 -6.17 10.43
CA GLN A 4 18.30 -6.18 10.56
C GLN A 4 18.71 -6.15 12.03
N PHE A 5 18.12 -5.24 12.82
CA PHE A 5 18.41 -5.12 14.25
C PHE A 5 18.12 -6.42 15.01
N LEU A 6 16.99 -7.07 14.75
CA LEU A 6 16.66 -8.34 15.38
C LEU A 6 17.68 -9.43 15.06
N MET A 7 18.11 -9.53 13.80
CA MET A 7 19.10 -10.53 13.40
C MET A 7 20.49 -10.24 13.95
N ASP A 8 20.91 -8.98 14.07
CA ASP A 8 22.27 -8.62 14.52
C ASP A 8 22.44 -8.68 16.05
N HIS A 9 21.36 -8.44 16.79
CA HIS A 9 21.41 -8.21 18.24
C HIS A 9 20.78 -9.32 19.07
N PHE A 10 20.16 -10.33 18.48
CA PHE A 10 19.59 -11.45 19.22
C PHE A 10 20.18 -12.77 18.73
N ASN A 11 20.43 -13.71 19.64
CA ASN A 11 20.95 -15.03 19.30
C ASN A 11 19.89 -15.91 18.63
N ALA A 12 18.63 -15.73 19.01
CA ALA A 12 17.50 -16.48 18.49
C ALA A 12 16.33 -15.56 18.19
N VAL A 13 15.74 -15.71 17.01
CA VAL A 13 14.56 -14.97 16.58
C VAL A 13 13.52 -15.94 16.05
N SER A 14 12.29 -15.84 16.55
CA SER A 14 11.14 -16.61 16.09
C SER A 14 9.97 -15.70 15.78
N LEU A 15 9.24 -16.00 14.72
CA LEU A 15 8.07 -15.27 14.28
C LEU A 15 6.89 -16.23 14.14
N VAL A 16 5.77 -15.90 14.77
CA VAL A 16 4.48 -16.55 14.52
C VAL A 16 3.59 -15.58 13.78
N LEU A 17 3.08 -16.01 12.63
CA LEU A 17 2.10 -15.26 11.85
C LEU A 17 0.71 -15.88 12.00
N PHE A 18 -0.31 -15.05 11.77
CA PHE A 18 -1.71 -15.41 11.91
C PHE A 18 -2.43 -15.26 10.58
N ASP A 19 -3.21 -16.27 10.17
CA ASP A 19 -4.04 -16.20 8.95
C ASP A 19 -5.23 -15.26 9.14
N GLU A 20 -5.77 -15.22 10.36
CA GLU A 20 -6.90 -14.42 10.76
C GLU A 20 -6.48 -13.33 11.75
N ARG A 21 -7.32 -12.30 11.87
CA ARG A 21 -7.07 -11.20 12.80
C ARG A 21 -7.16 -11.69 14.23
N VAL A 22 -6.08 -11.51 14.98
CA VAL A 22 -5.97 -11.86 16.40
C VAL A 22 -6.83 -10.94 17.27
N PHE A 23 -6.92 -9.66 16.93
CA PHE A 23 -7.66 -8.67 17.71
C PHE A 23 -8.90 -8.16 16.95
N PRO A 24 -10.10 -8.23 17.55
CA PRO A 24 -11.31 -7.64 16.98
C PRO A 24 -11.14 -6.12 16.80
N GLY A 25 -11.54 -5.61 15.63
CA GLY A 25 -11.57 -4.16 15.36
C GLY A 25 -10.23 -3.54 14.92
N VAL A 26 -9.13 -4.30 14.93
CA VAL A 26 -7.84 -3.86 14.37
C VAL A 26 -7.76 -4.25 12.90
N LEU A 27 -7.35 -3.32 12.02
CA LEU A 27 -7.19 -3.59 10.59
C LEU A 27 -5.81 -4.13 10.22
N GLU A 28 -4.85 -4.04 11.15
CA GLU A 28 -3.46 -4.39 10.95
C GLU A 28 -3.21 -5.90 11.11
N GLU A 29 -2.31 -6.43 10.29
CA GLU A 29 -1.77 -7.78 10.45
C GLU A 29 -0.83 -7.80 11.65
N VAL A 30 -1.07 -8.73 12.58
CA VAL A 30 -0.26 -8.89 13.78
C VAL A 30 0.71 -10.04 13.58
N VAL A 31 1.92 -9.89 14.12
CA VAL A 31 2.90 -10.97 14.25
C VAL A 31 3.29 -11.10 15.72
N LEU A 32 3.50 -12.32 16.19
CA LEU A 32 4.11 -12.58 17.49
C LEU A 32 5.62 -12.79 17.26
N LEU A 33 6.42 -11.89 17.79
CA LEU A 33 7.87 -11.93 17.71
C LEU A 33 8.43 -12.42 19.05
N LEU A 34 9.23 -13.48 19.02
CA LEU A 34 10.02 -13.95 20.15
C LEU A 34 11.48 -13.74 19.80
N ALA A 35 12.21 -13.05 20.67
CA ALA A 35 13.64 -12.81 20.49
C ALA A 35 14.35 -13.04 21.83
N ASP A 36 15.45 -13.79 21.79
CA ASP A 36 16.20 -14.19 22.99
C ASP A 36 17.70 -13.98 22.80
N GLY A 37 18.41 -13.81 23.92
CA GLY A 37 19.85 -13.57 23.95
C GLY A 37 20.23 -12.21 23.37
N TYR A 38 19.63 -11.14 23.89
CA TYR A 38 19.91 -9.77 23.46
C TYR A 38 21.36 -9.34 23.77
N ALA A 39 22.05 -8.82 22.76
CA ALA A 39 23.39 -8.26 22.82
C ALA A 39 23.37 -6.79 22.37
N PRO A 40 23.50 -5.82 23.31
CA PRO A 40 23.30 -4.40 23.02
C PRO A 40 24.31 -3.83 22.01
N ASP A 41 25.56 -4.29 22.05
CA ASP A 41 26.63 -3.81 21.17
C ASP A 41 26.69 -4.55 19.81
N GLY A 42 25.75 -5.47 19.58
CA GLY A 42 25.81 -6.44 18.48
C GLY A 42 26.65 -7.66 18.87
N GLY A 43 26.26 -8.84 18.39
CA GLY A 43 26.93 -10.11 18.67
C GLY A 43 27.18 -10.92 17.39
N GLN A 44 27.29 -12.25 17.48
CA GLN A 44 27.23 -13.08 16.27
C GLN A 44 25.88 -12.94 15.54
N GLY A 45 24.83 -12.56 16.29
CA GLY A 45 23.49 -12.45 15.76
C GLY A 45 22.87 -13.82 15.47
N ALA A 46 21.61 -13.81 15.07
CA ALA A 46 20.92 -14.99 14.59
C ALA A 46 21.32 -15.25 13.13
N GLU A 47 21.69 -16.48 12.81
CA GLU A 47 21.91 -16.90 11.41
C GLU A 47 20.59 -17.29 10.73
N HIS A 48 19.55 -17.54 11.51
CA HIS A 48 18.26 -18.03 11.03
C HIS A 48 17.13 -17.60 11.94
N MET A 49 15.91 -17.64 11.40
CA MET A 49 14.67 -17.44 12.15
C MET A 49 13.86 -18.73 12.18
N GLN A 50 13.06 -18.90 13.24
CA GLN A 50 11.99 -19.90 13.27
C GLN A 50 10.68 -19.23 12.86
N LEU A 51 10.07 -19.67 11.77
CA LEU A 51 8.76 -19.19 11.33
C LEU A 51 7.68 -20.21 11.58
N SER A 52 6.60 -19.77 12.19
CA SER A 52 5.40 -20.56 12.42
C SER A 52 4.18 -19.81 11.91
N GLN A 53 3.16 -20.54 11.50
CA GLN A 53 1.89 -19.96 11.06
C GLN A 53 0.77 -20.71 11.74
N VAL A 54 -0.14 -19.96 12.34
CA VAL A 54 -1.35 -20.46 12.96
C VAL A 54 -2.54 -19.70 12.41
N ARG A 55 -3.74 -20.27 12.54
CA ARG A 55 -4.94 -19.61 12.04
C ARG A 55 -5.26 -18.34 12.82
N ASP A 56 -5.28 -18.44 14.15
CA ASP A 56 -5.73 -17.41 15.08
C ASP A 56 -4.98 -17.54 16.43
N ALA A 57 -5.38 -16.76 17.43
CA ALA A 57 -4.80 -16.80 18.77
C ALA A 57 -4.91 -18.19 19.42
N ASP A 58 -6.06 -18.86 19.25
CA ASP A 58 -6.32 -20.17 19.85
C ASP A 58 -5.41 -21.25 19.25
N GLY A 59 -5.06 -21.10 17.97
CA GLY A 59 -4.08 -21.94 17.27
C GLY A 59 -2.69 -21.96 17.90
N LEU A 60 -2.32 -20.98 18.74
CA LEU A 60 -1.03 -20.97 19.45
C LEU A 60 -0.87 -22.16 20.40
N ALA A 61 -1.96 -22.60 21.03
CA ALA A 61 -1.93 -23.73 21.96
C ALA A 61 -1.59 -25.06 21.26
N GLY A 62 -1.85 -25.14 19.95
CA GLY A 62 -1.57 -26.29 19.10
C GLY A 62 -0.33 -26.14 18.23
N LEU A 63 0.58 -25.20 18.53
CA LEU A 63 1.75 -24.98 17.71
C LEU A 63 2.74 -26.15 17.81
N THR A 64 2.73 -27.04 16.82
CA THR A 64 3.54 -28.28 16.84
C THR A 64 4.82 -28.21 16.02
N GLY A 65 5.10 -27.11 15.31
CA GLY A 65 6.32 -27.01 14.50
C GLY A 65 6.59 -25.62 13.95
N SER A 66 7.87 -25.31 13.85
CA SER A 66 8.40 -24.12 13.19
C SER A 66 9.28 -24.52 12.02
N ARG A 67 9.27 -23.69 10.98
CA ARG A 67 10.19 -23.79 9.84
C ARG A 67 11.40 -22.90 10.11
N ARG A 68 12.59 -23.49 10.01
CA ARG A 68 13.84 -22.72 9.95
C ARG A 68 13.94 -21.98 8.62
N TRP A 69 14.18 -20.67 8.67
CA TRP A 69 14.44 -19.83 7.50
C TRP A 69 15.75 -19.08 7.69
N ILE A 70 16.62 -19.12 6.68
CA ILE A 70 17.87 -18.36 6.66
C ILE A 70 17.64 -17.18 5.71
N PRO A 71 17.66 -15.93 6.21
CA PRO A 71 17.44 -14.79 5.36
C PRO A 71 18.65 -14.60 4.42
N PRO A 72 18.44 -14.23 3.14
CA PRO A 72 19.55 -13.96 2.21
C PRO A 72 20.38 -12.72 2.61
N ALA A 73 19.78 -11.83 3.41
CA ALA A 73 20.44 -10.74 4.12
C ALA A 73 19.64 -10.44 5.39
N ASN A 74 20.29 -10.00 6.46
CA ASN A 74 19.63 -9.75 7.76
C ASN A 74 18.44 -8.77 7.69
N GLY A 75 18.41 -7.88 6.68
CA GLY A 75 17.28 -7.00 6.38
C GLY A 75 16.21 -7.56 5.43
N ALA A 76 16.25 -8.84 5.05
CA ALA A 76 15.34 -9.47 4.09
C ALA A 76 13.92 -9.65 4.65
N LYS A 77 12.90 -9.64 3.78
CA LYS A 77 11.49 -9.74 4.20
C LYS A 77 11.19 -11.17 4.64
N TRP A 78 10.71 -11.33 5.88
CA TRP A 78 10.35 -12.63 6.45
C TRP A 78 9.22 -13.35 5.71
N SER A 79 8.45 -12.63 4.88
CA SER A 79 7.37 -13.20 4.07
C SER A 79 7.88 -14.23 3.07
N ALA A 80 9.14 -14.14 2.66
CA ALA A 80 9.79 -15.17 1.83
C ALA A 80 9.92 -16.51 2.59
N GLY A 81 10.07 -16.48 3.91
CA GLY A 81 10.18 -17.68 4.75
C GLY A 81 8.87 -18.46 4.91
N LEU A 82 7.73 -17.84 4.59
CA LEU A 82 6.41 -18.49 4.59
C LEU A 82 6.17 -19.35 3.35
N MET A 83 6.89 -19.09 2.26
CA MET A 83 6.76 -19.86 1.04
C MET A 83 7.12 -21.31 1.30
N SER A 84 6.36 -22.25 0.72
CA SER A 84 6.76 -23.67 0.73
C SER A 84 8.18 -23.82 0.16
N PRO A 85 8.96 -24.85 0.53
CA PRO A 85 10.30 -25.03 -0.02
C PRO A 85 10.32 -24.98 -1.56
N ALA A 86 9.34 -25.62 -2.20
CA ALA A 86 9.18 -25.57 -3.65
C ALA A 86 8.87 -24.15 -4.18
N GLY A 87 8.00 -23.40 -3.49
CA GLY A 87 7.69 -22.02 -3.85
C GLY A 87 8.89 -21.08 -3.68
N PHE A 88 9.65 -21.25 -2.60
CA PHE A 88 10.88 -20.49 -2.37
C PHE A 88 11.93 -20.80 -3.43
N HIS A 89 12.17 -22.08 -3.75
CA HIS A 89 13.10 -22.45 -4.82
C HIS A 89 12.68 -21.89 -6.17
N ALA A 90 11.39 -21.93 -6.52
CA ALA A 90 10.89 -21.33 -7.75
C ALA A 90 11.09 -19.80 -7.76
N PHE A 91 10.78 -19.12 -6.66
CA PHE A 91 10.97 -17.67 -6.53
C PHE A 91 12.45 -17.28 -6.62
N ASP A 92 13.33 -17.94 -5.85
CA ASP A 92 14.77 -17.65 -5.83
C ASP A 92 15.41 -17.93 -7.20
N ALA A 93 15.08 -19.06 -7.84
CA ALA A 93 15.56 -19.38 -9.17
C ALA A 93 15.16 -18.31 -10.20
N VAL A 94 13.93 -17.81 -10.12
CA VAL A 94 13.41 -16.77 -11.02
C VAL A 94 14.08 -15.42 -10.76
N VAL A 95 14.15 -14.98 -9.51
CA VAL A 95 14.72 -13.68 -9.12
C VAL A 95 16.23 -13.59 -9.40
N ARG A 96 16.94 -14.72 -9.33
CA ARG A 96 18.38 -14.80 -9.66
C ARG A 96 18.67 -14.98 -11.15
N SER A 97 17.65 -15.21 -11.96
CA SER A 97 17.82 -15.36 -13.41
C SER A 97 17.74 -14.01 -14.12
N ASP A 98 18.33 -13.93 -15.31
CA ASP A 98 18.22 -12.73 -16.17
C ASP A 98 16.85 -12.61 -16.86
N ALA A 99 15.88 -13.49 -16.53
CA ALA A 99 14.55 -13.47 -17.12
C ALA A 99 13.66 -12.34 -16.57
N PHE A 100 14.04 -11.73 -15.45
CA PHE A 100 13.31 -10.62 -14.81
C PHE A 100 14.25 -9.44 -14.57
N THR A 101 13.68 -8.24 -14.57
CA THR A 101 14.38 -7.01 -14.20
C THR A 101 13.51 -6.20 -13.26
N PHE A 102 14.11 -5.22 -12.57
CA PHE A 102 13.35 -4.29 -11.75
C PHE A 102 12.37 -3.50 -12.63
N LEU A 103 11.15 -3.30 -12.13
CA LEU A 103 10.12 -2.54 -12.86
C LEU A 103 10.60 -1.13 -13.22
N GLU A 104 11.44 -0.53 -12.39
CA GLU A 104 12.07 0.78 -12.60
C GLU A 104 12.91 0.86 -13.89
N ALA A 105 13.41 -0.27 -14.39
CA ALA A 105 14.08 -0.32 -15.69
C ALA A 105 13.13 -0.02 -16.88
N TRP A 106 11.81 -0.17 -16.68
CA TRP A 106 10.78 0.14 -17.66
C TRP A 106 10.12 1.50 -17.43
N GLY A 107 10.33 2.11 -16.26
CA GLY A 107 9.81 3.44 -15.95
C GLY A 107 9.66 3.69 -14.46
N ASP A 108 9.58 4.97 -14.11
CA ASP A 108 9.45 5.41 -12.73
C ASP A 108 8.08 5.03 -12.16
N THR A 109 8.09 4.52 -10.93
CA THR A 109 6.87 4.33 -10.15
C THR A 109 6.69 5.51 -9.22
N THR A 110 5.53 6.17 -9.31
CA THR A 110 5.18 7.28 -8.44
C THR A 110 3.86 7.00 -7.76
N LEU A 111 3.70 7.48 -6.52
CA LEU A 111 2.40 7.47 -5.89
C LEU A 111 1.48 8.40 -6.69
N GLY A 112 0.25 7.93 -6.93
CA GLY A 112 -0.79 8.77 -7.52
C GLY A 112 -1.08 10.00 -6.65
N MET A 113 -1.87 10.92 -7.20
CA MET A 113 -2.20 12.17 -6.53
C MET A 113 -2.99 11.96 -5.24
N VAL A 114 -2.58 12.67 -4.19
CA VAL A 114 -3.29 12.73 -2.90
C VAL A 114 -3.90 14.12 -2.76
N THR A 115 -5.23 14.18 -2.64
CA THR A 115 -5.98 15.44 -2.62
C THR A 115 -6.35 15.92 -1.21
N GLY A 116 -6.17 15.09 -0.18
CA GLY A 116 -6.67 15.36 1.19
C GLY A 116 -8.19 15.17 1.33
N SER A 117 -8.98 15.65 0.36
CA SER A 117 -10.44 15.51 0.35
C SER A 117 -10.97 15.18 -1.05
N ASN A 118 -11.10 13.88 -1.35
CA ASN A 118 -11.65 13.44 -2.65
C ASN A 118 -13.05 13.99 -2.91
N ARG A 119 -13.87 14.17 -1.87
CA ARG A 119 -15.23 14.71 -2.01
C ARG A 119 -15.24 16.14 -2.53
N PHE A 120 -14.23 16.93 -2.19
CA PHE A 120 -14.11 18.32 -2.65
C PHE A 120 -13.36 18.41 -3.98
N PHE A 121 -12.21 17.76 -4.08
CA PHE A 121 -11.30 17.94 -5.22
C PHE A 121 -11.63 17.07 -6.43
N THR A 122 -12.43 16.02 -6.31
CA THR A 122 -12.73 15.12 -7.43
C THR A 122 -14.20 15.22 -7.82
N LEU A 123 -14.45 15.61 -9.07
CA LEU A 123 -15.76 16.02 -9.55
C LEU A 123 -16.23 15.13 -10.70
N SER A 124 -17.52 14.80 -10.72
CA SER A 124 -18.17 14.21 -11.89
C SER A 124 -18.42 15.28 -12.96
N PRO A 125 -18.58 14.90 -14.23
CA PRO A 125 -18.91 15.87 -15.29
C PRO A 125 -20.16 16.71 -14.96
N ALA A 126 -21.20 16.08 -14.43
CA ALA A 126 -22.42 16.77 -14.01
C ALA A 126 -22.19 17.81 -12.90
N LYS A 127 -21.26 17.54 -11.97
CA LYS A 127 -20.91 18.49 -10.91
C LYS A 127 -20.10 19.67 -11.44
N VAL A 128 -19.17 19.42 -12.38
CA VAL A 128 -18.41 20.48 -13.08
C VAL A 128 -19.37 21.44 -13.79
N GLU A 129 -20.33 20.88 -14.54
CA GLU A 129 -21.37 21.65 -15.25
C GLU A 129 -22.26 22.43 -14.28
N ALA A 130 -22.77 21.79 -13.22
CA ALA A 130 -23.63 22.44 -12.24
C ALA A 130 -22.95 23.58 -11.47
N LEU A 131 -21.63 23.50 -11.29
CA LEU A 131 -20.83 24.56 -10.67
C LEU A 131 -20.42 25.65 -11.67
N GLY A 132 -20.61 25.46 -12.97
CA GLY A 132 -20.18 26.40 -14.01
C GLY A 132 -18.65 26.48 -14.14
N LEU A 133 -17.92 25.43 -13.79
CA LEU A 133 -16.46 25.41 -13.86
C LEU A 133 -16.00 25.32 -15.32
N SER A 134 -14.96 26.10 -15.66
CA SER A 134 -14.37 26.11 -16.99
C SER A 134 -13.32 25.01 -17.15
N GLU A 135 -12.90 24.74 -18.39
CA GLU A 135 -11.80 23.80 -18.66
C GLU A 135 -10.47 24.21 -18.01
N ALA A 136 -10.28 25.51 -17.71
CA ALA A 136 -9.09 26.00 -17.03
C ALA A 136 -9.09 25.70 -15.52
N ASP A 137 -10.25 25.37 -14.94
CA ASP A 137 -10.43 25.10 -13.51
C ASP A 137 -10.23 23.62 -13.16
N VAL A 138 -10.22 22.73 -14.15
CA VAL A 138 -10.21 21.28 -13.96
C VAL A 138 -9.22 20.53 -14.83
N LEU A 139 -8.74 19.39 -14.33
CA LEU A 139 -7.95 18.43 -15.11
C LEU A 139 -8.69 17.10 -15.21
N ARG A 140 -8.45 16.35 -16.30
CA ARG A 140 -8.93 14.96 -16.39
C ARG A 140 -8.26 14.09 -15.33
N LEU A 141 -9.06 13.24 -14.69
CA LEU A 141 -8.66 12.42 -13.56
C LEU A 141 -9.22 11.01 -13.71
N SER A 142 -8.38 9.99 -13.53
CA SER A 142 -8.88 8.62 -13.27
C SER A 142 -9.60 8.60 -11.92
N PRO A 143 -10.85 8.10 -11.83
CA PRO A 143 -11.63 8.14 -10.58
C PRO A 143 -10.86 7.62 -9.35
N PRO A 144 -11.11 8.18 -8.14
CA PRO A 144 -10.44 7.72 -6.93
C PRO A 144 -10.64 6.22 -6.65
N GLY A 145 -9.54 5.56 -6.27
CA GLY A 145 -9.49 4.10 -6.09
C GLY A 145 -9.17 3.37 -7.40
N SER A 146 -9.23 2.04 -7.38
CA SER A 146 -8.85 1.19 -8.53
C SER A 146 -9.98 0.28 -9.02
N ARG A 147 -11.20 0.43 -8.46
CA ARG A 147 -12.33 -0.47 -8.71
C ARG A 147 -12.81 -0.47 -10.17
N HIS A 148 -12.56 0.62 -10.88
CA HIS A 148 -12.92 0.81 -12.29
C HIS A 148 -11.87 0.27 -13.26
N LEU A 149 -10.65 -0.02 -12.79
CA LEU A 149 -9.57 -0.55 -13.62
C LEU A 149 -9.77 -2.07 -13.82
N ARG A 150 -10.56 -2.44 -14.83
CA ARG A 150 -10.94 -3.83 -15.14
C ARG A 150 -10.28 -4.41 -16.38
N GLY A 151 -9.38 -3.66 -17.01
CA GLY A 151 -8.66 -4.09 -18.21
C GLY A 151 -7.22 -3.60 -18.21
N LEU A 152 -6.49 -3.96 -19.27
CA LEU A 152 -5.07 -3.63 -19.44
C LEU A 152 -4.81 -2.15 -19.77
N GLY A 153 -5.85 -1.37 -20.02
CA GLY A 153 -5.71 0.06 -20.33
C GLY A 153 -6.94 0.87 -19.95
N LEU A 154 -6.72 2.14 -19.65
CA LEU A 154 -7.75 3.14 -19.41
C LEU A 154 -7.79 4.11 -20.61
N THR A 155 -8.73 3.87 -21.52
CA THR A 155 -8.88 4.67 -22.74
C THR A 155 -9.74 5.91 -22.52
N GLN A 156 -9.68 6.86 -23.45
CA GLN A 156 -10.55 8.04 -23.42
C GLN A 156 -12.04 7.67 -23.47
N GLN A 157 -12.40 6.63 -24.23
CA GLN A 157 -13.78 6.12 -24.29
C GLN A 157 -14.20 5.52 -22.93
N ALA A 158 -13.31 4.74 -22.29
CA ALA A 158 -13.59 4.22 -20.95
C ALA A 158 -13.79 5.35 -19.93
N MET A 159 -12.99 6.41 -20.02
CA MET A 159 -13.15 7.61 -19.20
C MET A 159 -14.49 8.32 -19.42
N GLN A 160 -14.96 8.43 -20.67
CA GLN A 160 -16.28 9.00 -20.98
C GLN A 160 -17.41 8.16 -20.39
N VAL A 161 -17.33 6.83 -20.49
CA VAL A 161 -18.32 5.91 -19.90
C VAL A 161 -18.35 6.05 -18.37
N LEU A 162 -17.19 6.15 -17.72
CA LEU A 162 -17.11 6.37 -16.27
C LEU A 162 -17.74 7.71 -15.88
N GLY A 163 -17.45 8.78 -16.64
CA GLY A 163 -18.03 10.10 -16.41
C GLY A 163 -19.55 10.11 -16.59
N ALA A 164 -20.06 9.45 -17.64
CA ALA A 164 -21.49 9.28 -17.88
C ALA A 164 -22.18 8.45 -16.77
N ALA A 165 -21.46 7.51 -16.17
CA ALA A 165 -21.90 6.76 -14.99
C ALA A 165 -21.77 7.55 -13.66
N GLY A 166 -21.45 8.85 -13.72
CA GLY A 166 -21.38 9.74 -12.56
C GLY A 166 -20.10 9.61 -11.73
N GLN A 167 -19.07 8.90 -12.21
CA GLN A 167 -17.79 8.82 -11.51
C GLN A 167 -17.04 10.16 -11.58
N SER A 168 -16.20 10.41 -10.58
CA SER A 168 -15.38 11.63 -10.52
C SER A 168 -14.21 11.55 -11.51
N THR A 169 -14.44 11.98 -12.75
CA THR A 169 -13.45 11.97 -13.83
C THR A 169 -12.70 13.30 -14.01
N PHE A 170 -12.97 14.27 -13.15
CA PHE A 170 -12.28 15.55 -13.10
C PHE A 170 -11.65 15.80 -11.74
N LEU A 171 -10.51 16.48 -11.75
CA LEU A 171 -9.87 17.07 -10.58
C LEU A 171 -10.10 18.58 -10.63
N PHE A 172 -10.61 19.17 -9.56
CA PHE A 172 -10.58 20.62 -9.36
C PHE A 172 -9.15 21.07 -9.09
N ARG A 173 -8.53 21.69 -10.10
CA ARG A 173 -7.15 22.20 -10.07
C ARG A 173 -7.02 23.30 -11.13
N PRO A 174 -7.36 24.56 -10.78
CA PRO A 174 -7.11 25.69 -11.65
C PRO A 174 -5.63 25.77 -12.05
N ALA A 175 -5.37 25.96 -13.34
CA ALA A 175 -4.00 26.02 -13.88
C ALA A 175 -3.29 27.35 -13.58
N GLY A 176 -4.05 28.38 -13.20
CA GLY A 176 -3.59 29.73 -12.86
C GLY A 176 -4.63 30.44 -12.00
N GLU A 177 -4.93 31.70 -12.33
CA GLU A 177 -6.00 32.45 -11.66
C GLU A 177 -7.35 31.72 -11.82
N PRO A 178 -8.03 31.36 -10.71
CA PRO A 178 -9.31 30.67 -10.78
C PRO A 178 -10.38 31.50 -11.49
N SER A 179 -11.27 30.83 -12.22
CA SER A 179 -12.48 31.50 -12.74
C SER A 179 -13.37 32.02 -11.61
N GLN A 180 -14.33 32.90 -11.93
CA GLN A 180 -15.31 33.35 -10.94
C GLN A 180 -16.05 32.16 -10.30
N ALA A 181 -16.43 31.15 -11.09
CA ALA A 181 -17.07 29.94 -10.61
C ALA A 181 -16.16 29.14 -9.69
N ALA A 182 -14.87 29.00 -10.04
CA ALA A 182 -13.89 28.35 -9.19
C ALA A 182 -13.68 29.11 -7.87
N TRP A 183 -13.63 30.44 -7.88
CA TRP A 183 -13.58 31.25 -6.67
C TRP A 183 -14.82 31.08 -5.77
N HIS A 184 -16.00 30.89 -6.35
CA HIS A 184 -17.19 30.54 -5.57
C HIS A 184 -17.07 29.14 -4.96
N TYR A 185 -16.54 28.17 -5.71
CA TYR A 185 -16.35 26.82 -5.22
C TYR A 185 -15.28 26.73 -4.12
N ILE A 186 -14.18 27.47 -4.24
CA ILE A 186 -13.14 27.60 -3.19
C ILE A 186 -13.76 28.10 -1.89
N ARG A 187 -14.51 29.20 -1.93
CA ARG A 187 -15.21 29.74 -0.77
C ARG A 187 -16.14 28.73 -0.11
N SER A 188 -16.88 27.94 -0.92
CA SER A 188 -17.72 26.87 -0.36
C SER A 188 -16.91 25.76 0.32
N GLY A 189 -15.66 25.53 -0.10
CA GLY A 189 -14.75 24.61 0.58
C GLY A 189 -14.20 25.17 1.89
N GLU A 190 -13.96 26.48 1.94
CA GLU A 190 -13.58 27.18 3.17
C GLU A 190 -14.71 27.13 4.20
N ASP A 191 -15.96 27.40 3.79
CA ASP A 191 -17.16 27.29 4.65
C ASP A 191 -17.42 25.87 5.16
N LEU A 192 -16.84 24.86 4.51
CA LEU A 192 -16.92 23.44 4.89
C LEU A 192 -15.66 22.94 5.58
N ASP A 193 -14.76 23.84 5.99
CA ASP A 193 -13.51 23.56 6.68
C ASP A 193 -12.61 22.56 5.92
N VAL A 194 -12.72 22.49 4.58
CA VAL A 194 -11.92 21.59 3.74
C VAL A 194 -10.42 21.89 3.88
N HIS A 195 -10.09 23.16 4.11
CA HIS A 195 -8.73 23.65 4.33
C HIS A 195 -8.15 23.25 5.69
N GLU A 196 -9.00 22.91 6.67
CA GLU A 196 -8.57 22.44 8.00
C GLU A 196 -8.49 20.91 8.08
N ALA A 197 -9.01 20.20 7.08
CA ALA A 197 -9.02 18.75 7.03
C ALA A 197 -7.61 18.18 6.79
N TYR A 198 -6.85 17.99 7.86
CA TYR A 198 -5.63 17.19 7.85
C TYR A 198 -5.92 15.70 8.11
N LYS A 199 -5.12 14.85 7.46
CA LYS A 199 -4.89 13.46 7.88
C LYS A 199 -3.63 13.37 8.71
#